data_AF-A0A3M2H6A7-F1
#
_entry.id   AF-A0A3M2H6A7-F1
#
_cell.length_a   1.000
_cell.length_b   1.000
_cell.length_c   1.000
_cell.angle_alpha   90.00
_cell.angle_beta   90.00
_cell.angle_gamma   90.00
#
_symmetry.space_group_name_H-M   'P 1'
#
loop_
_entity.id
_entity.type
_entity.pdbx_description
1 polymer ?
#
loop_
_entity_poly.entity_id
_entity_poly.type
_entity_poly.pdbx_seq_one_letter_code
_entity_poly.pdbx_strand_id
1 'polypeptide(L)'
;VIAATHIDLEAKVAAGQFRDDLYYRLNVLALRVPPLRERAGDIPALIEHLLDDLANRSGLAPLELSGDALALLCAQPWRGNVRELRNLLERAQLAVDGRLDGAALRALLVDPVAPSAQIPVAPVVTAGARTLAEQLAQAERQALQAALDATGGNRQQAAERLGISRAGFYAKLAQHGLGRRG
;
A
#
# COMPACT_ATOMS: atom_id res chain seq x y z
N VAL A 1 8.16 17.13 -31.57
CA VAL A 1 8.02 15.93 -30.70
C VAL A 1 7.60 16.40 -29.33
N ILE A 2 6.63 15.76 -28.69
CA ILE A 2 6.26 16.01 -27.28
C ILE A 2 6.60 14.73 -26.52
N ALA A 3 7.30 14.85 -25.40
CA ALA A 3 7.68 13.75 -24.53
C ALA A 3 7.32 14.09 -23.08
N ALA A 4 7.03 13.06 -22.28
CA ALA A 4 6.72 13.19 -20.87
C ALA A 4 7.42 12.08 -20.08
N THR A 5 7.85 12.39 -18.86
CA THR A 5 8.56 11.47 -17.98
C THR A 5 8.25 11.79 -16.52
N HIS A 6 8.24 10.75 -15.68
CA HIS A 6 8.16 10.87 -14.22
C HIS A 6 9.54 10.78 -13.56
N ILE A 7 10.59 10.57 -14.36
CA ILE A 7 11.98 10.37 -13.93
C ILE A 7 12.72 11.68 -14.19
N ASP A 8 13.55 12.07 -13.23
CA ASP A 8 14.51 13.16 -13.37
C ASP A 8 15.57 12.79 -14.42
N LEU A 9 15.43 13.33 -15.63
CA LEU A 9 16.34 13.06 -16.73
C LEU A 9 17.71 13.70 -16.53
N GLU A 10 17.80 14.84 -15.84
CA GLU A 10 19.07 15.50 -15.55
C GLU A 10 19.93 14.62 -14.65
N ALA A 11 19.34 14.07 -13.58
CA ALA A 11 20.01 13.09 -12.73
C ALA A 11 20.42 11.82 -13.49
N LYS A 12 19.59 11.35 -14.45
CA LYS A 12 19.92 10.18 -15.27
C LYS A 12 21.05 10.44 -16.26
N VAL A 13 21.13 11.64 -16.84
CA VAL A 13 22.26 12.06 -17.69
C VAL A 13 23.54 12.12 -16.86
N ALA A 14 23.50 12.75 -15.68
CA ALA A 14 24.65 12.83 -14.77
C ALA A 14 25.15 11.44 -14.33
N ALA A 15 24.25 10.47 -14.17
CA ALA A 15 24.59 9.08 -13.85
C ALA A 15 25.03 8.23 -15.07
N GLY A 16 25.09 8.80 -16.28
CA GLY A 16 25.41 8.07 -17.52
C GLY A 16 24.34 7.07 -17.97
N GLN A 17 23.15 7.15 -17.38
CA GLN A 17 22.01 6.25 -17.66
C GLN A 17 21.08 6.81 -18.74
N PHE A 18 21.30 8.04 -19.18
CA PHE A 18 20.55 8.67 -20.27
C PHE A 18 21.49 9.43 -21.20
N ARG A 19 21.16 9.42 -22.48
CA ARG A 19 21.94 10.06 -23.53
C ARG A 19 21.85 11.58 -23.46
N ASP A 20 22.99 12.22 -23.27
CA ASP A 20 23.11 13.68 -23.14
C ASP A 20 22.61 14.42 -24.39
N ASP A 21 22.99 13.94 -25.58
CA ASP A 21 22.58 14.52 -26.86
C ASP A 21 21.05 14.45 -27.09
N LEU A 22 20.40 13.39 -26.61
CA LEU A 22 18.95 13.25 -26.67
C LEU A 22 18.26 14.16 -25.65
N TYR A 23 18.82 14.30 -24.44
CA TYR A 23 18.28 15.17 -23.40
C TYR A 23 18.18 16.61 -23.89
N TYR A 24 19.26 17.17 -24.46
CA TYR A 24 19.23 18.56 -24.97
C TYR A 24 18.26 18.76 -26.14
N ARG A 25 17.99 17.73 -26.95
CA ARG A 25 16.99 17.82 -28.04
C ARG A 25 15.55 17.72 -27.54
N LEU A 26 15.31 17.04 -26.43
CA LEU A 26 13.99 16.92 -25.82
C LEU A 26 13.68 18.10 -24.89
N ASN A 27 14.68 18.56 -24.14
CA ASN A 27 14.52 19.56 -23.08
C ASN A 27 14.66 21.01 -23.58
N VAL A 28 13.94 21.34 -24.66
CA VAL A 28 13.93 22.72 -25.21
C VAL A 28 13.00 23.63 -24.39
N LEU A 29 11.84 23.12 -24.00
CA LEU A 29 10.89 23.78 -23.12
C LEU A 29 10.32 22.76 -22.13
N ALA A 30 10.76 22.83 -20.88
CA ALA A 30 10.29 21.96 -19.81
C ALA A 30 9.00 22.50 -19.20
N LEU A 31 7.92 21.71 -19.24
CA LEU A 31 6.70 21.99 -18.49
C LEU A 31 6.61 21.03 -17.31
N ARG A 32 6.66 21.58 -16.09
CA ARG A 32 6.44 20.81 -14.88
C ARG A 32 4.94 20.68 -14.62
N VAL A 33 4.45 19.44 -14.58
CA VAL A 33 3.08 19.16 -14.13
C VAL A 33 3.10 18.98 -12.61
N PRO A 34 2.51 19.89 -11.82
CA PRO A 34 2.48 19.74 -10.37
C PRO A 34 1.61 18.54 -9.98
N PRO A 35 1.96 17.81 -8.91
CA PRO A 35 1.11 16.77 -8.37
C PRO A 35 -0.20 17.37 -7.85
N LEU A 36 -1.26 16.56 -7.79
CA LEU A 36 -2.60 17.00 -7.41
C LEU A 36 -2.66 17.65 -6.02
N ARG A 37 -1.83 17.16 -5.08
CA ARG A 37 -1.68 17.75 -3.73
C ARG A 37 -1.16 19.20 -3.72
N GLU A 38 -0.43 19.63 -4.74
CA GLU A 38 0.06 21.02 -4.88
C GLU A 38 -0.99 21.94 -5.53
N ARG A 39 -2.11 21.38 -6.01
CA ARG A 39 -3.21 22.08 -6.69
C ARG A 39 -4.58 21.62 -6.17
N ALA A 40 -4.74 21.57 -4.85
CA ALA A 40 -5.96 21.08 -4.22
C ALA A 40 -7.23 21.87 -4.64
N GLY A 41 -7.09 23.14 -5.03
CA GLY A 41 -8.18 23.96 -5.55
C GLY A 41 -8.81 23.43 -6.86
N ASP A 42 -8.09 22.60 -7.61
CA ASP A 42 -8.59 22.01 -8.87
C ASP A 42 -9.44 20.74 -8.60
N ILE A 43 -9.36 20.17 -7.39
CA ILE A 43 -9.98 18.88 -7.05
C ILE A 43 -11.50 18.89 -7.27
N PRO A 44 -12.28 19.91 -6.86
CA PRO A 44 -13.73 19.92 -7.07
C PRO A 44 -14.12 19.83 -8.55
N ALA A 45 -13.51 20.64 -9.41
CA ALA A 45 -13.78 20.64 -10.86
C ALA A 45 -13.33 19.32 -11.51
N LEU A 46 -12.22 18.74 -11.04
CA LEU A 46 -11.77 17.42 -11.50
C LEU A 46 -12.75 16.31 -11.09
N ILE A 47 -13.31 16.35 -9.88
CA ILE A 47 -14.29 15.37 -9.42
C ILE A 47 -15.54 15.43 -10.29
N GLU A 48 -16.10 16.62 -10.52
CA GLU A 48 -17.27 16.82 -11.37
C GLU A 48 -17.05 16.21 -12.76
N HIS A 49 -15.95 16.57 -13.41
CA HIS A 49 -15.61 16.03 -14.72
C HIS A 49 -15.41 14.50 -14.72
N LEU A 50 -14.73 13.96 -13.71
CA LEU A 50 -14.45 12.52 -13.63
C LEU A 50 -15.73 11.72 -13.39
N LEU A 51 -16.66 12.22 -12.60
CA LEU A 51 -17.94 11.54 -12.36
C LEU A 51 -18.82 11.53 -13.59
N ASP A 52 -18.85 12.63 -14.34
CA ASP A 52 -19.56 12.68 -15.62
C ASP A 52 -18.93 11.69 -16.63
N ASP A 53 -17.61 11.64 -16.74
CA ASP A 53 -16.92 10.66 -17.60
C ASP A 53 -17.22 9.22 -17.18
N LEU A 54 -17.23 8.93 -15.88
CA LEU A 54 -17.51 7.60 -15.34
C LEU A 54 -18.97 7.18 -15.58
N ALA A 55 -19.94 8.08 -15.34
CA ALA A 55 -21.35 7.83 -15.61
C ALA A 55 -21.60 7.54 -17.10
N ASN A 56 -21.01 8.36 -17.98
CA ASN A 56 -21.14 8.19 -19.43
C ASN A 56 -20.54 6.87 -19.94
N ARG A 57 -19.43 6.40 -19.35
CA ARG A 57 -18.78 5.14 -19.75
C ARG A 57 -19.47 3.90 -19.20
N SER A 58 -19.97 3.96 -17.97
CA SER A 58 -20.59 2.82 -17.29
C SER A 58 -22.08 2.66 -17.61
N GLY A 59 -22.74 3.73 -18.08
CA GLY A 59 -24.19 3.77 -18.22
C GLY A 59 -24.93 3.81 -16.89
N LEU A 60 -24.22 4.00 -15.78
CA LEU A 60 -24.77 4.15 -14.44
C LEU A 60 -25.16 5.61 -14.19
N ALA A 61 -26.04 5.82 -13.20
CA ALA A 61 -26.35 7.15 -12.73
C ALA A 61 -25.07 7.86 -12.20
N PRO A 62 -24.97 9.20 -12.38
CA PRO A 62 -23.91 9.98 -11.77
C PRO A 62 -23.89 9.80 -10.25
N LEU A 63 -22.69 9.66 -9.69
CA LEU A 63 -22.51 9.56 -8.25
C LEU A 63 -22.61 10.96 -7.62
N GLU A 64 -23.54 11.16 -6.70
CA GLU A 64 -23.66 12.40 -5.94
C GLU A 64 -22.72 12.39 -4.74
N LEU A 65 -21.93 13.46 -4.56
CA LEU A 65 -21.14 13.66 -3.34
C LEU A 65 -21.86 14.55 -2.35
N SER A 66 -21.84 14.11 -1.10
CA SER A 66 -22.06 14.99 0.04
C SER A 66 -20.94 16.03 0.20
N GLY A 67 -21.24 17.15 0.86
CA GLY A 67 -20.26 18.20 1.12
C GLY A 67 -19.10 17.74 2.01
N ASP A 68 -19.34 16.84 2.96
CA ASP A 68 -18.31 16.24 3.82
C ASP A 68 -17.43 15.24 3.06
N ALA A 69 -18.00 14.46 2.11
CA ALA A 69 -17.19 13.64 1.21
C ALA A 69 -16.27 14.49 0.33
N LEU A 70 -16.79 15.57 -0.26
CA LEU A 70 -15.98 16.49 -1.06
C LEU A 70 -14.85 17.12 -0.25
N ALA A 71 -15.14 17.59 0.96
CA ALA A 71 -14.13 18.16 1.85
C ALA A 71 -13.03 17.13 2.20
N LEU A 72 -13.41 15.87 2.43
CA LEU A 72 -12.46 14.80 2.67
C LEU A 72 -11.56 14.51 1.47
N LEU A 73 -12.11 14.46 0.26
CA LEU A 73 -11.34 14.27 -0.97
C LEU A 73 -10.35 15.42 -1.21
N CYS A 74 -10.75 16.66 -0.90
CA CYS A 74 -9.87 17.83 -1.02
C CYS A 74 -8.71 17.78 -0.02
N ALA A 75 -8.93 17.18 1.15
CA ALA A 75 -7.90 17.05 2.19
C ALA A 75 -6.94 15.87 1.99
N GLN A 76 -7.22 14.95 1.05
CA GLN A 76 -6.38 13.77 0.85
C GLN A 76 -5.05 14.10 0.14
N PRO A 77 -3.92 13.54 0.61
CA PRO A 77 -2.63 13.70 -0.05
C PRO A 77 -2.51 12.72 -1.23
N TRP A 78 -3.18 13.04 -2.35
CA TRP A 78 -3.17 12.24 -3.58
C TRP A 78 -1.74 12.01 -4.11
N ARG A 79 -1.17 10.83 -3.83
CA ARG A 79 0.19 10.43 -4.24
C ARG A 79 0.22 9.98 -5.69
N GLY A 80 -0.80 9.26 -6.13
CA GLY A 80 -1.02 8.84 -7.50
C GLY A 80 -1.72 9.88 -8.38
N ASN A 81 -1.84 11.13 -7.90
CA ASN A 81 -2.46 12.26 -8.60
C ASN A 81 -3.90 11.94 -9.04
N VAL A 82 -4.29 12.42 -10.22
CA VAL A 82 -5.64 12.27 -10.79
C VAL A 82 -6.02 10.81 -11.00
N ARG A 83 -5.05 9.92 -11.26
CA ARG A 83 -5.33 8.49 -11.45
C ARG A 83 -5.83 7.83 -10.17
N GLU A 84 -5.22 8.15 -9.03
CA GLU A 84 -5.66 7.65 -7.73
C GLU A 84 -7.06 8.15 -7.39
N LEU A 85 -7.33 9.45 -7.60
CA LEU A 85 -8.66 10.03 -7.45
C LEU A 85 -9.70 9.32 -8.32
N ARG A 86 -9.42 9.14 -9.62
CA ARG A 86 -10.33 8.46 -10.55
C ARG A 86 -10.64 7.03 -10.10
N ASN A 87 -9.63 6.26 -9.74
CA ASN A 87 -9.81 4.88 -9.29
C ASN A 87 -10.66 4.79 -8.02
N LEU A 88 -10.49 5.74 -7.10
CA LEU A 88 -11.31 5.80 -5.89
C LEU A 88 -12.77 6.14 -6.22
N LEU A 89 -13.01 7.10 -7.11
CA LEU A 89 -14.37 7.46 -7.54
C LEU A 89 -15.06 6.31 -8.29
N GLU A 90 -14.33 5.59 -9.13
CA GLU A 90 -14.81 4.39 -9.82
C GLU A 90 -15.19 3.28 -8.82
N ARG A 91 -14.34 3.03 -7.82
CA ARG A 91 -14.66 2.12 -6.71
C ARG A 91 -15.90 2.57 -5.94
N ALA A 92 -16.01 3.87 -5.67
CA ALA A 92 -17.17 4.43 -4.96
C ALA A 92 -18.46 4.21 -5.75
N GLN A 93 -18.46 4.47 -7.06
CA GLN A 93 -19.64 4.27 -7.92
C GLN A 93 -20.14 2.81 -7.92
N LEU A 94 -19.24 1.84 -7.72
CA LEU A 94 -19.60 0.42 -7.58
C LEU A 94 -20.02 0.01 -6.16
N ALA A 95 -19.60 0.77 -5.15
CA ALA A 95 -19.80 0.42 -3.74
C ALA A 95 -21.04 1.08 -3.12
N VAL A 96 -21.53 2.18 -3.69
CA VAL A 96 -22.67 2.93 -3.15
C VAL A 96 -23.74 3.18 -4.20
N ASP A 97 -25.01 3.14 -3.78
CA ASP A 97 -26.15 3.43 -4.63
C ASP A 97 -26.38 4.94 -4.73
N GLY A 98 -25.69 5.57 -5.68
CA GLY A 98 -25.98 6.93 -6.14
C GLY A 98 -25.49 8.08 -5.25
N ARG A 99 -25.26 7.87 -3.94
CA ARG A 99 -24.74 8.92 -3.05
C ARG A 99 -23.55 8.47 -2.21
N LEU A 100 -22.47 9.25 -2.25
CA LEU A 100 -21.27 9.07 -1.44
C LEU A 100 -21.24 10.08 -0.28
N ASP A 101 -21.40 9.57 0.94
CA ASP A 101 -21.20 10.33 2.17
C ASP A 101 -19.76 10.22 2.70
N GLY A 102 -19.40 11.07 3.68
CA GLY A 102 -18.07 11.04 4.26
C GLY A 102 -17.75 9.75 5.03
N ALA A 103 -18.75 9.03 5.53
CA ALA A 103 -18.55 7.77 6.25
C ALA A 103 -18.18 6.62 5.30
N ALA A 104 -18.95 6.47 4.22
CA ALA A 104 -18.68 5.55 3.13
C ALA A 104 -17.33 5.86 2.46
N LEU A 105 -17.03 7.14 2.23
CA LEU A 105 -15.74 7.55 1.69
C LEU A 105 -14.57 7.15 2.62
N ARG A 106 -14.70 7.33 3.95
CA ARG A 106 -13.65 6.90 4.89
C ARG A 106 -13.43 5.39 4.81
N ALA A 107 -14.48 4.59 4.69
CA ALA A 107 -14.35 3.15 4.52
C ALA A 107 -13.59 2.79 3.23
N LEU A 108 -13.77 3.56 2.15
CA LEU A 108 -13.06 3.36 0.88
C LEU A 108 -11.60 3.84 0.91
N LEU A 109 -11.31 4.89 1.68
CA LEU A 109 -9.96 5.44 1.86
C LEU A 109 -9.05 4.56 2.74
N VAL A 110 -9.63 3.72 3.59
CA VAL A 110 -8.90 2.70 4.34
C VAL A 110 -8.57 1.55 3.38
N ASP A 111 -7.54 1.74 2.56
CA ASP A 111 -7.02 0.66 1.73
C ASP A 111 -6.32 -0.39 2.61
N PRO A 112 -6.65 -1.70 2.52
CA PRO A 112 -5.81 -2.78 3.04
C PRO A 112 -4.49 -2.93 2.27
N VAL A 113 -4.31 -2.18 1.17
CA VAL A 113 -3.14 -2.18 0.28
C VAL A 113 -2.67 -0.75 0.03
N ALA A 114 -2.41 0.02 1.10
CA ALA A 114 -1.60 1.21 0.93
C ALA A 114 -0.20 0.78 0.45
N PRO A 115 0.41 1.43 -0.56
CA PRO A 115 1.84 1.32 -0.74
C PRO A 115 2.46 1.93 0.51
N SER A 116 2.97 1.03 1.37
CA SER A 116 3.73 1.35 2.57
C SER A 116 4.54 2.61 2.30
N ALA A 117 4.36 3.63 3.14
CA ALA A 117 5.33 4.70 3.26
C ALA A 117 6.72 4.05 3.15
N GLN A 118 7.59 4.58 2.30
CA GLN A 118 8.92 4.04 2.07
C GLN A 118 9.63 3.80 3.41
N ILE A 119 9.45 2.60 3.95
CA ILE A 119 10.36 2.02 4.92
C ILE A 119 11.63 1.87 4.08
N PRO A 120 12.78 2.36 4.55
CA PRO A 120 14.04 2.11 3.88
C PRO A 120 14.12 0.59 3.68
N VAL A 121 13.99 0.15 2.44
CA VAL A 121 14.19 -1.23 2.07
C VAL A 121 15.67 -1.45 2.26
N ALA A 122 16.06 -1.86 3.46
CA ALA A 122 17.31 -2.57 3.65
C ALA A 122 17.32 -3.67 2.58
N PRO A 123 18.42 -3.82 1.82
CA PRO A 123 18.45 -4.72 0.69
C PRO A 123 18.05 -6.10 1.18
N VAL A 124 16.88 -6.56 0.75
CA VAL A 124 16.50 -7.96 0.87
C VAL A 124 17.45 -8.67 -0.07
N VAL A 125 18.54 -9.15 0.51
CA VAL A 125 19.34 -10.20 -0.08
C VAL A 125 18.34 -11.31 -0.36
N THR A 126 18.08 -11.55 -1.64
CA THR A 126 17.34 -12.72 -2.13
C THR A 126 18.14 -13.96 -1.77
N ALA A 127 18.09 -14.35 -0.49
CA ALA A 127 18.43 -15.69 -0.07
C ALA A 127 17.36 -16.59 -0.68
N GLY A 128 17.81 -17.57 -1.47
CA GLY A 128 16.97 -18.43 -2.31
C GLY A 128 15.71 -18.92 -1.61
N ALA A 129 14.66 -19.10 -2.42
CA ALA A 129 13.33 -19.55 -2.00
C ALA A 129 13.44 -20.65 -0.94
N ARG A 130 13.19 -20.29 0.32
CA ARG A 130 13.12 -21.24 1.42
C ARG A 130 12.02 -22.23 1.14
N THR A 131 12.31 -23.51 1.29
CA THR A 131 11.32 -24.58 1.08
C THR A 131 10.15 -24.40 2.04
N LEU A 132 8.97 -24.92 1.69
CA LEU A 132 7.78 -24.88 2.56
C LEU A 132 8.08 -25.45 3.96
N ALA A 133 8.93 -26.48 4.04
CA ALA A 133 9.38 -27.08 5.30
C ALA A 133 10.15 -26.08 6.19
N GLU A 134 11.02 -25.25 5.61
CA GLU A 134 11.79 -24.24 6.35
C GLU A 134 10.91 -23.08 6.82
N GLN A 135 9.93 -22.69 6.01
CA GLN A 135 8.97 -21.64 6.37
C GLN A 135 8.07 -22.09 7.52
N LEU A 136 7.55 -23.32 7.46
CA LEU A 136 6.77 -23.92 8.54
C LEU A 136 7.61 -24.07 9.82
N ALA A 137 8.86 -24.53 9.71
CA ALA A 137 9.74 -24.65 10.86
C ALA A 137 10.02 -23.28 11.53
N GLN A 138 10.22 -22.22 10.73
CA GLN A 138 10.43 -20.88 11.26
C GLN A 138 9.16 -20.32 11.93
N ALA A 139 8.00 -20.50 11.30
CA ALA A 139 6.73 -20.06 11.87
C ALA A 139 6.41 -20.79 13.19
N GLU A 140 6.65 -22.11 13.24
CA GLU A 140 6.51 -22.89 14.47
C GLU A 140 7.44 -22.40 15.58
N ARG A 141 8.71 -22.15 15.26
CA ARG A 141 9.69 -21.64 16.23
C ARG A 141 9.28 -20.27 16.78
N GLN A 142 8.78 -19.37 15.93
CA GLN A 142 8.30 -18.06 16.35
C GLN A 142 7.07 -18.16 17.25
N ALA A 143 6.12 -19.04 16.92
CA ALA A 143 4.92 -19.26 17.74
C ALA A 143 5.28 -19.82 19.13
N LEU A 144 6.22 -20.78 19.20
CA LEU A 144 6.72 -21.32 20.47
C LEU A 144 7.41 -20.26 21.34
N GLN A 145 8.25 -19.41 20.73
CA GLN A 145 8.95 -18.35 21.45
C GLN A 145 7.98 -17.28 21.97
N ALA A 146 7.07 -16.81 21.12
CA ALA A 146 6.07 -15.81 21.51
C ALA A 146 5.16 -16.31 22.64
N ALA A 147 4.79 -17.59 22.62
CA ALA A 147 4.01 -18.21 23.70
C ALA A 147 4.78 -18.28 25.01
N LEU A 148 6.09 -18.57 24.98
CA LEU A 148 6.94 -18.57 26.18
C LEU A 148 7.14 -17.15 26.74
N ASP A 149 7.38 -16.17 25.88
CA ASP A 149 7.58 -14.77 26.29
C ASP A 149 6.30 -14.20 26.92
N ALA A 150 5.14 -14.48 26.31
CA ALA A 150 3.85 -14.00 26.77
C ALA A 150 3.36 -14.67 28.08
N THR A 151 3.95 -15.79 28.49
CA THR A 151 3.64 -16.48 29.75
C THR A 151 4.78 -16.41 30.77
N GLY A 152 5.79 -15.57 30.53
CA GLY A 152 6.93 -15.41 31.42
C GLY A 152 7.72 -16.71 31.64
N GLY A 153 7.77 -17.58 30.63
CA GLY A 153 8.43 -18.88 30.69
C GLY A 153 7.58 -20.01 31.29
N ASN A 154 6.31 -19.77 31.62
CA ASN A 154 5.42 -20.84 32.07
C ASN A 154 5.01 -21.75 30.90
N ARG A 155 5.73 -22.87 30.76
CA ARG A 155 5.57 -23.85 29.67
C ARG A 155 4.19 -24.49 29.63
N GLN A 156 3.53 -24.64 30.78
CA GLN A 156 2.18 -25.21 30.84
C GLN A 156 1.16 -24.25 30.22
N GLN A 157 1.19 -22.98 30.62
CA GLN A 157 0.31 -21.95 30.07
C GLN A 157 0.63 -21.65 28.61
N ALA A 158 1.90 -21.75 28.20
CA ALA A 158 2.31 -21.58 26.81
C ALA A 158 1.73 -22.69 25.90
N ALA A 159 1.76 -23.95 26.36
CA ALA A 159 1.16 -25.07 25.63
C ALA A 159 -0.36 -24.95 25.50
N GLU A 160 -1.04 -24.54 26.59
CA GLU A 160 -2.50 -24.29 26.59
C GLU A 160 -2.88 -23.15 25.64
N ARG A 161 -2.11 -22.06 25.62
CA ARG A 161 -2.32 -20.94 24.69
C ARG A 161 -2.12 -21.32 23.22
N LEU A 162 -1.20 -22.22 22.94
CA LEU A 162 -0.98 -22.73 21.58
C LEU A 162 -1.94 -23.87 21.20
N GLY A 163 -2.81 -24.31 22.12
CA GLY A 163 -3.79 -25.36 21.86
C GLY A 163 -3.17 -26.75 21.62
N ILE A 164 -1.94 -26.98 22.10
CA ILE A 164 -1.24 -28.27 21.91
C ILE A 164 -1.00 -28.99 23.24
N SER A 165 -0.91 -30.32 23.18
CA SER A 165 -0.63 -31.13 24.36
C SER A 165 0.76 -30.79 24.94
N ARG A 166 0.92 -30.94 26.26
CA ARG A 166 2.21 -30.71 26.93
C ARG A 166 3.34 -31.52 26.30
N ALA A 167 3.09 -32.81 26.05
CA ALA A 167 4.06 -33.69 25.39
C ALA A 167 4.45 -33.19 23.99
N GLY A 168 3.48 -32.71 23.20
CA GLY A 168 3.72 -32.12 21.88
C GLY A 168 4.50 -30.80 21.94
N PHE A 169 4.23 -29.96 22.94
CA PHE A 169 4.96 -28.72 23.17
C PHE A 169 6.44 -28.99 23.52
N TYR A 170 6.70 -29.94 24.43
CA TYR A 170 8.08 -30.33 24.78
C TYR A 170 8.84 -30.95 23.60
N ALA A 171 8.18 -31.79 22.80
CA ALA A 171 8.78 -32.35 21.59
C ALA A 171 9.17 -31.27 20.57
N LYS A 172 8.28 -30.28 20.34
CA LYS A 172 8.55 -29.15 19.43
C LYS A 172 9.64 -28.21 19.96
N LEU A 173 9.70 -27.97 21.28
CA LEU A 173 10.80 -27.19 21.87
C LEU A 173 12.17 -27.86 21.70
N ALA A 174 12.22 -29.19 21.84
CA ALA A 174 13.44 -29.96 21.61
C ALA A 174 13.86 -29.94 20.13
N GLN A 175 12.89 -30.10 19.21
CA GLN A 175 13.10 -30.08 17.76
C GLN A 175 13.66 -28.74 17.27
N HIS A 176 13.19 -27.62 17.84
CA HIS A 176 13.59 -26.27 17.42
C HIS A 176 14.75 -25.69 18.24
N GLY A 177 15.38 -26.49 19.11
CA GLY A 177 16.54 -26.07 19.92
C GLY A 177 16.21 -25.00 20.98
N LEU A 178 14.93 -24.82 21.30
CA LEU A 178 14.45 -23.88 22.33
C LEU A 178 14.47 -24.49 23.75
N GLY A 179 15.07 -25.68 23.89
CA GLY A 179 15.20 -26.39 25.17
C GLY A 179 16.62 -26.40 25.71
N ARG A 180 17.02 -25.37 26.47
CA ARG A 180 17.97 -25.37 27.64
C ARG A 180 18.47 -23.94 27.93
N ARG A 181 18.66 -23.45 29.16
CA ARG A 181 19.17 -24.02 30.43
C ARG A 181 18.48 -23.33 31.62
N GLY A 182 18.30 -24.07 32.70
CA GLY A 182 17.67 -23.68 33.96
C GLY A 182 16.93 -24.88 34.53
#